data_AF-A0A059XER7-F1
#
_entry.id   AF-A0A059XER7-F1
#
_cell.length_a   1.000
_cell.length_b   1.000
_cell.length_c   1.000
_cell.angle_alpha   90.00
_cell.angle_beta   90.00
_cell.angle_gamma   90.00
#
_symmetry.space_group_name_H-M   'P 1'
#
loop_
_entity.id
_entity.type
_entity.pdbx_description
1 polymer ?
#
loop_
_entity_poly.entity_id
_entity_poly.type
_entity_poly.pdbx_seq_one_letter_code
_entity_poly.pdbx_strand_id
1 'polypeptide(L)'
;VLTDFVTYYIRRPSEGSIVVVTSKIVALGEERTADPKKRVEIIKAESEFALETKHTWLTIKDGTVMSSAGVDESNADGKLILLPKDSYAAAEKLRKVLKRKWKLKKLGVLITDSRLLPLRSGVVGIALGYAGFKGLRDYRGTKDIFGRVLKVSQTDVADSLATAAVLEMGEGKEQKPIALIQSAAVEFAEKVNRHELKMKIEDDVYYPLFKHVRGK
;
A
#
# COMPACT_ATOMS: atom_id res chain seq x y z
N VAL A 1 2.38 -20.47 -3.26
CA VAL A 1 3.50 -19.77 -2.57
C VAL A 1 3.00 -18.70 -1.61
N LEU A 2 2.71 -17.45 -2.02
CA LEU A 2 2.28 -16.38 -1.09
C LEU A 2 1.08 -16.79 -0.22
N THR A 3 0.02 -17.29 -0.86
CA THR A 3 -1.21 -17.62 -0.15
C THR A 3 -1.01 -18.73 0.87
N ASP A 4 -0.19 -19.73 0.54
CA ASP A 4 0.14 -20.84 1.45
C ASP A 4 0.95 -20.32 2.64
N PHE A 5 1.96 -19.47 2.38
CA PHE A 5 2.76 -18.81 3.41
C PHE A 5 1.89 -18.00 4.38
N VAL A 6 1.06 -17.08 3.87
CA VAL A 6 0.18 -16.27 4.72
C VAL A 6 -0.78 -17.15 5.50
N THR A 7 -1.37 -18.15 4.85
CA THR A 7 -2.31 -19.08 5.45
C THR A 7 -1.68 -19.94 6.55
N TYR A 8 -0.39 -20.24 6.45
CA TYR A 8 0.36 -21.02 7.44
C TYR A 8 0.70 -20.16 8.67
N TYR A 9 1.18 -18.94 8.46
CA TYR A 9 1.68 -18.10 9.55
C TYR A 9 0.61 -17.25 10.26
N ILE A 10 -0.54 -16.99 9.62
CA ILE A 10 -1.61 -16.23 10.25
C ILE A 10 -2.53 -17.10 11.10
N ARG A 11 -2.90 -16.61 12.28
CA ARG A 11 -4.01 -17.18 13.06
C ARG A 11 -5.33 -16.96 12.34
N ARG A 12 -6.33 -17.81 12.59
CA ARG A 12 -7.68 -17.64 12.04
C ARG A 12 -8.20 -16.23 12.39
N PRO A 13 -8.48 -15.36 11.39
CA PRO A 13 -9.04 -14.05 11.64
C PRO A 13 -10.50 -14.15 12.07
N SER A 14 -10.93 -13.24 12.95
CA SER A 14 -12.34 -13.06 13.27
C SER A 14 -13.08 -12.38 12.12
N GLU A 15 -14.40 -12.52 12.08
CA GLU A 15 -15.25 -11.83 11.11
C GLU A 15 -15.01 -10.31 11.20
N GLY A 16 -14.84 -9.66 10.05
CA GLY A 16 -14.56 -8.22 9.99
C GLY A 16 -13.11 -7.82 10.29
N SER A 17 -12.17 -8.77 10.32
CA SER A 17 -10.74 -8.43 10.42
C SER A 17 -10.15 -7.96 9.08
N ILE A 18 -8.99 -7.33 9.14
CA ILE A 18 -8.17 -6.96 7.98
C ILE A 18 -6.81 -7.64 8.12
N VAL A 19 -6.46 -8.46 7.14
CA VAL A 19 -5.13 -9.08 7.04
C VAL A 19 -4.22 -8.14 6.27
N VAL A 20 -3.13 -7.71 6.89
CA VAL A 20 -2.16 -6.80 6.29
C VAL A 20 -0.90 -7.58 5.94
N VAL A 21 -0.35 -7.35 4.76
CA VAL A 21 0.80 -8.08 4.22
C VAL A 21 1.77 -7.08 3.59
N THR A 22 3.08 -7.22 3.79
CA THR A 22 4.05 -6.35 3.12
C THR A 22 4.14 -6.66 1.62
N SER A 23 4.38 -5.62 0.83
CA SER A 23 4.72 -5.66 -0.59
C SER A 23 5.85 -6.67 -0.87
N LYS A 24 6.85 -6.71 0.01
CA LYS A 24 8.06 -7.52 -0.12
C LYS A 24 7.76 -9.01 -0.23
N ILE A 25 6.95 -9.58 0.65
CA ILE A 25 6.64 -11.03 0.57
C ILE A 25 5.67 -11.36 -0.57
N VAL A 26 4.86 -10.39 -1.01
CA VAL A 26 4.05 -10.52 -2.23
C VAL A 26 4.96 -10.58 -3.45
N ALA A 27 5.90 -9.64 -3.58
CA ALA A 27 6.87 -9.56 -4.66
C ALA A 27 7.77 -10.80 -4.74
N LEU A 28 8.28 -11.28 -3.61
CA LEU A 28 9.04 -12.53 -3.54
C LEU A 28 8.19 -13.73 -4.01
N GLY A 29 6.91 -13.78 -3.61
CA GLY A 29 5.97 -14.80 -4.09
C GLY A 29 5.64 -14.71 -5.59
N GLU A 30 5.94 -13.58 -6.23
CA GLU A 30 5.82 -13.33 -7.67
C GLU A 30 7.17 -13.35 -8.41
N GLU A 31 8.26 -13.71 -7.71
CA GLU A 31 9.63 -13.74 -8.21
C GLU A 31 10.10 -12.39 -8.79
N ARG A 32 9.60 -11.29 -8.22
CA ARG A 32 9.92 -9.91 -8.62
C ARG A 32 11.26 -9.47 -8.05
N THR A 33 12.33 -10.12 -8.49
CA THR A 33 13.71 -9.82 -8.08
C THR A 33 14.60 -9.48 -9.28
N ALA A 34 15.69 -8.74 -9.04
CA ALA A 34 16.64 -8.38 -10.10
C ALA A 34 18.08 -8.20 -9.59
N ASP A 35 19.02 -8.10 -10.54
CA ASP A 35 20.44 -7.82 -10.27
C ASP A 35 20.60 -6.36 -9.79
N PRO A 36 21.26 -6.11 -8.63
CA PRO A 36 21.58 -4.77 -8.14
C PRO A 36 22.28 -3.87 -9.16
N LYS A 37 23.06 -4.44 -10.09
CA LYS A 37 23.73 -3.67 -11.16
C LYS A 37 22.75 -2.96 -12.10
N LYS A 38 21.50 -3.43 -12.18
CA LYS A 38 20.44 -2.84 -13.03
C LYS A 38 19.55 -1.84 -12.28
N ARG A 39 19.90 -1.46 -11.06
CA ARG A 39 19.06 -0.63 -10.17
C ARG A 39 18.49 0.62 -10.85
N VAL A 40 19.35 1.46 -11.44
CA VAL A 40 18.91 2.72 -12.06
C VAL A 40 18.03 2.48 -13.29
N GLU A 41 18.37 1.48 -14.10
CA GLU A 41 17.57 1.07 -15.26
C GLU A 41 16.17 0.64 -14.81
N ILE A 42 16.08 -0.21 -13.78
CA ILE A 42 14.82 -0.71 -13.24
C ILE A 42 14.00 0.41 -12.61
N ILE A 43 14.60 1.29 -11.80
CA ILE A 43 13.89 2.44 -11.22
C ILE A 43 13.21 3.25 -12.31
N LYS A 44 13.94 3.55 -13.40
CA LYS A 44 13.41 4.31 -14.54
C LYS A 44 12.36 3.53 -15.33
N ALA A 45 12.50 2.21 -15.47
CA ALA A 45 11.54 1.36 -16.17
C ALA A 45 10.24 1.14 -15.40
N GLU A 46 10.32 1.11 -14.06
CA GLU A 46 9.18 0.84 -13.16
C GLU A 46 8.39 2.08 -12.77
N SER A 47 8.77 3.27 -13.27
CA SER A 47 8.18 4.57 -12.90
C SER A 47 7.72 5.39 -14.10
N GLU A 48 6.61 6.11 -13.94
CA GLU A 48 6.17 7.12 -14.90
C GLU A 48 7.08 8.35 -14.86
N PHE A 49 7.66 8.65 -13.68
CA PHE A 49 8.61 9.75 -13.46
C PHE A 49 9.74 9.32 -12.54
N ALA A 50 10.97 9.76 -12.82
CA ALA A 50 12.13 9.49 -11.99
C ALA A 50 13.11 10.68 -11.99
N LEU A 51 13.43 11.18 -10.80
CA LEU A 51 14.39 12.25 -10.58
C LEU A 51 15.39 11.82 -9.51
N GLU A 52 16.68 11.82 -9.86
CA GLU A 52 17.74 11.57 -8.88
C GLU A 52 17.85 12.74 -7.90
N THR A 53 17.96 12.42 -6.61
CA THR A 53 18.18 13.38 -5.53
C THR A 53 19.42 13.00 -4.74
N LYS A 54 19.84 13.85 -3.80
CA LYS A 54 21.01 13.59 -2.95
C LYS A 54 21.00 12.24 -2.22
N HIS A 55 19.82 11.72 -1.86
CA HIS A 55 19.70 10.55 -0.99
C HIS A 55 19.01 9.35 -1.65
N THR A 56 18.15 9.58 -2.64
CA THR A 56 17.38 8.54 -3.33
C THR A 56 16.85 9.06 -4.66
N TRP A 57 16.10 8.24 -5.39
CA TRP A 57 15.31 8.65 -6.54
C TRP A 57 13.90 9.05 -6.09
N LEU A 58 13.48 10.27 -6.40
CA LEU A 58 12.08 10.67 -6.30
C LEU A 58 11.36 10.13 -7.53
N THR A 59 10.35 9.29 -7.32
CA THR A 59 9.63 8.63 -8.40
C THR A 59 8.12 8.77 -8.26
N ILE A 60 7.43 8.69 -9.38
CA ILE A 60 6.00 8.37 -9.41
C ILE A 60 5.89 6.97 -10.00
N LYS A 61 5.21 6.08 -9.28
CA LYS A 61 4.87 4.72 -9.70
C LYS A 61 3.40 4.45 -9.42
N ASP A 62 2.64 4.06 -10.43
CA ASP A 62 1.21 3.73 -10.32
C ASP A 62 0.36 4.89 -9.75
N GLY A 63 0.82 6.13 -9.93
CA GLY A 63 0.21 7.35 -9.38
C GLY A 63 0.62 7.69 -7.95
N THR A 64 1.56 6.94 -7.35
CA THR A 64 2.06 7.18 -5.99
C THR A 64 3.46 7.77 -6.03
N VAL A 65 3.67 8.86 -5.29
CA VAL A 65 5.02 9.41 -5.06
C VAL A 65 5.76 8.54 -4.05
N MET A 66 6.91 8.01 -4.45
CA MET A 66 7.71 7.13 -3.60
C MET A 66 9.20 7.19 -3.93
N SER A 67 10.00 6.58 -3.06
CA SER A 67 11.44 6.43 -3.23
C SER A 67 11.75 5.28 -4.18
N SER A 68 12.58 5.53 -5.20
CA SER A 68 13.16 4.50 -6.09
C SER A 68 12.14 3.52 -6.67
N ALA A 69 10.93 3.96 -7.02
CA ALA A 69 9.84 3.14 -7.55
C ALA A 69 9.47 1.92 -6.67
N GLY A 70 9.75 2.01 -5.36
CA GLY A 70 9.59 0.91 -4.41
C GLY A 70 10.60 -0.22 -4.60
N VAL A 71 11.66 -0.01 -5.39
CA VAL A 71 12.79 -0.93 -5.52
C VAL A 71 13.60 -0.90 -4.22
N ASP A 72 13.76 -2.07 -3.62
CA ASP A 72 14.37 -2.24 -2.31
C ASP A 72 15.54 -3.24 -2.35
N GLU A 73 16.61 -2.91 -1.63
CA GLU A 73 17.82 -3.73 -1.44
C GLU A 73 17.90 -4.32 -0.03
N SER A 74 17.12 -3.77 0.90
CA SER A 74 17.08 -4.23 2.29
C SER A 74 16.40 -5.58 2.39
N ASN A 75 16.91 -6.44 3.28
CA ASN A 75 16.36 -7.78 3.51
C ASN A 75 16.23 -8.62 2.21
N ALA A 76 17.10 -8.39 1.22
CA ALA A 76 16.99 -8.95 -0.13
C ALA A 76 18.16 -9.87 -0.54
N ASP A 77 19.08 -10.17 0.38
CA ASP A 77 20.19 -11.13 0.21
C ASP A 77 20.94 -10.98 -1.13
N GLY A 78 21.45 -9.76 -1.39
CA GLY A 78 22.23 -9.46 -2.59
C GLY A 78 21.42 -9.29 -3.88
N LYS A 79 20.10 -9.12 -3.78
CA LYS A 79 19.19 -8.85 -4.91
C LYS A 79 18.45 -7.53 -4.73
N LEU A 80 17.85 -7.05 -5.81
CA LEU A 80 16.76 -6.07 -5.75
C LEU A 80 15.45 -6.80 -5.59
N ILE A 81 14.54 -6.26 -4.80
CA ILE A 81 13.13 -6.64 -4.76
C ILE A 81 12.33 -5.47 -5.34
N LEU A 82 11.49 -5.75 -6.31
CA LEU A 82 10.60 -4.77 -6.95
C LEU A 82 9.23 -4.84 -6.27
N LEU A 83 8.35 -3.87 -6.54
CA LEU A 83 6.97 -3.98 -6.12
C LEU A 83 6.22 -5.14 -6.83
N PRO A 84 5.12 -5.62 -6.22
CA PRO A 84 4.21 -6.57 -6.86
C PRO A 84 3.74 -6.07 -8.24
N LYS A 85 3.45 -7.01 -9.14
CA LYS A 85 2.94 -6.70 -10.49
C LYS A 85 1.58 -6.00 -10.43
N ASP A 86 0.73 -6.45 -9.50
CA ASP A 86 -0.58 -5.85 -9.23
C ASP A 86 -1.01 -6.13 -7.79
N SER A 87 -0.76 -5.17 -6.90
CA SER A 87 -1.07 -5.28 -5.47
C SER A 87 -2.56 -5.45 -5.16
N TYR A 88 -3.45 -4.87 -5.97
CA TYR A 88 -4.90 -5.04 -5.77
C TYR A 88 -5.36 -6.45 -6.18
N ALA A 89 -4.80 -7.00 -7.26
CA ALA A 89 -5.10 -8.37 -7.69
C ALA A 89 -4.56 -9.39 -6.68
N ALA A 90 -3.35 -9.16 -6.15
CA ALA A 90 -2.78 -9.96 -5.08
C ALA A 90 -3.66 -9.93 -3.81
N ALA A 91 -4.13 -8.74 -3.39
CA ALA A 91 -5.05 -8.58 -2.26
C ALA A 91 -6.36 -9.35 -2.47
N GLU A 92 -6.96 -9.23 -3.66
CA GLU A 92 -8.22 -9.91 -3.98
C GLU A 92 -8.06 -11.44 -3.99
N LYS A 93 -6.99 -11.94 -4.62
CA LYS A 93 -6.67 -13.38 -4.65
C LYS A 93 -6.49 -13.94 -3.25
N LEU A 94 -5.71 -13.25 -2.40
CA LEU A 94 -5.49 -13.64 -1.02
C LEU A 94 -6.81 -13.62 -0.23
N ARG A 95 -7.60 -12.54 -0.35
CA ARG A 95 -8.92 -12.42 0.31
C ARG A 95 -9.83 -13.59 -0.04
N LYS A 96 -9.92 -13.96 -1.32
CA LYS A 96 -10.77 -15.08 -1.78
C LYS A 96 -10.37 -16.41 -1.15
N VAL A 97 -9.06 -16.68 -1.01
CA VAL A 97 -8.59 -17.92 -0.40
C VAL A 97 -8.83 -17.94 1.11
N LEU A 98 -8.50 -16.85 1.82
CA LEU A 98 -8.68 -16.77 3.26
C LEU A 98 -10.18 -16.80 3.66
N LYS A 99 -11.05 -16.09 2.93
CA LYS A 99 -12.52 -16.16 3.13
C LYS A 99 -13.02 -17.59 2.98
N ARG A 100 -12.59 -18.30 1.94
CA ARG A 100 -13.01 -19.68 1.67
C ARG A 100 -12.51 -20.64 2.75
N LYS A 101 -11.24 -20.55 3.12
CA LYS A 101 -10.62 -21.43 4.12
C LYS A 101 -11.33 -21.37 5.48
N TRP A 102 -11.68 -20.16 5.95
CA TRP A 102 -12.29 -19.97 7.27
C TRP A 102 -13.78 -19.62 7.25
N LYS A 103 -14.42 -19.71 6.08
CA LYS A 103 -15.86 -19.45 5.86
C LYS A 103 -16.29 -18.08 6.38
N LEU A 104 -15.48 -17.05 6.14
CA LEU A 104 -15.74 -15.67 6.57
C LEU A 104 -16.58 -14.91 5.54
N LYS A 105 -17.54 -14.10 5.99
CA LYS A 105 -18.35 -13.25 5.11
C LYS A 105 -17.66 -11.91 4.85
N LYS A 106 -17.04 -11.33 5.86
CA LYS A 106 -16.34 -10.04 5.88
C LYS A 106 -14.87 -10.25 6.25
N LEU A 107 -14.01 -9.99 5.28
CA LEU A 107 -12.56 -10.01 5.47
C LEU A 107 -11.95 -8.94 4.57
N GLY A 108 -11.10 -8.10 5.15
CA GLY A 108 -10.24 -7.18 4.43
C GLY A 108 -8.88 -7.81 4.18
N VAL A 109 -8.25 -7.45 3.07
CA VAL A 109 -6.82 -7.69 2.82
C VAL A 109 -6.20 -6.38 2.38
N LEU A 110 -5.02 -6.06 2.90
CA LEU A 110 -4.27 -4.84 2.61
C LEU A 110 -2.82 -5.21 2.32
N ILE A 111 -2.30 -4.77 1.17
CA ILE A 111 -0.89 -4.88 0.80
C ILE A 111 -0.26 -3.52 1.04
N THR A 112 0.84 -3.51 1.79
CA THR A 112 1.47 -2.28 2.29
C THR A 112 2.90 -2.15 1.83
N ASP A 113 3.35 -0.91 1.72
CA ASP A 113 4.76 -0.57 1.53
C ASP A 113 5.07 0.71 2.29
N SER A 114 6.33 1.09 2.33
CA SER A 114 6.77 2.25 3.11
C SER A 114 7.08 3.44 2.21
N ARG A 115 6.71 4.64 2.67
CA ARG A 115 7.00 5.89 1.94
C ARG A 115 7.60 6.96 2.82
N LEU A 116 8.24 7.91 2.16
CA LEU A 116 8.63 9.19 2.74
C LEU A 116 7.46 10.18 2.67
N LEU A 117 7.44 11.12 3.62
CA LEU A 117 6.53 12.26 3.61
C LEU A 117 7.33 13.57 3.47
N PRO A 118 6.85 14.56 2.71
CA PRO A 118 7.49 15.86 2.63
C PRO A 118 7.70 16.47 4.01
N LEU A 119 8.94 16.93 4.27
CA LEU A 119 9.33 17.65 5.51
C LEU A 119 9.14 16.86 6.81
N ARG A 120 9.08 15.52 6.76
CA ARG A 120 8.99 14.65 7.94
C ARG A 120 10.13 13.64 7.95
N SER A 121 10.71 13.42 9.13
CA SER A 121 11.71 12.38 9.32
C SER A 121 11.07 10.99 9.42
N GLY A 122 11.75 10.00 8.83
CA GLY A 122 11.30 8.60 8.85
C GLY A 122 10.32 8.26 7.72
N VAL A 123 9.93 6.98 7.70
CA VAL A 123 8.95 6.43 6.76
C VAL A 123 7.65 6.08 7.49
N VAL A 124 6.56 6.00 6.74
CA VAL A 124 5.27 5.48 7.19
C VAL A 124 4.73 4.46 6.21
N GLY A 125 3.84 3.59 6.67
CA GLY A 125 3.15 2.63 5.81
C GLY A 125 2.07 3.27 4.93
N ILE A 126 1.96 2.80 3.70
CA ILE A 126 0.91 3.12 2.73
C ILE A 126 0.28 1.88 2.13
N ALA A 127 -0.93 2.04 1.62
CA ALA A 127 -1.62 1.02 0.83
C ALA A 127 -1.11 1.03 -0.61
N LEU A 128 -0.59 -0.11 -1.08
CA LEU A 128 -0.37 -0.34 -2.50
C LEU A 128 -1.58 -0.99 -3.19
N GLY A 129 -2.37 -1.74 -2.42
CA GLY A 129 -3.58 -2.38 -2.90
C GLY A 129 -4.35 -3.05 -1.77
N TYR A 130 -5.66 -3.16 -1.93
CA TYR A 130 -6.52 -3.72 -0.89
C TYR A 130 -7.75 -4.39 -1.50
N ALA A 131 -8.44 -5.19 -0.69
CA ALA A 131 -9.66 -5.87 -1.08
C ALA A 131 -10.59 -6.01 0.14
N GLY A 132 -11.90 -5.95 -0.09
CA GLY A 132 -12.90 -6.28 0.92
C GLY A 132 -13.43 -5.10 1.74
N PHE A 133 -12.90 -3.90 1.56
CA PHE A 133 -13.34 -2.67 2.23
C PHE A 133 -13.09 -1.45 1.34
N LYS A 134 -13.79 -0.36 1.60
CA LYS A 134 -13.54 0.94 0.94
C LYS A 134 -12.29 1.60 1.52
N GLY A 135 -11.38 2.03 0.65
CA GLY A 135 -10.14 2.68 1.04
C GLY A 135 -10.36 4.13 1.49
N LEU A 136 -11.41 4.78 1.00
CA LEU A 136 -11.75 6.16 1.35
C LEU A 136 -13.06 6.22 2.12
N ARG A 137 -13.08 6.96 3.23
CA ARG A 137 -14.31 7.35 3.91
C ARG A 137 -14.63 8.80 3.57
N ASP A 138 -15.74 9.01 2.88
CA ASP A 138 -16.18 10.33 2.45
C ASP A 138 -17.21 10.91 3.43
N TYR A 139 -16.89 12.05 4.05
CA TYR A 139 -17.81 12.76 4.93
C TYR A 139 -18.48 13.96 4.23
N ARG A 140 -18.13 14.26 2.98
CA ARG A 140 -18.69 15.40 2.26
C ARG A 140 -20.20 15.24 2.13
N GLY A 141 -20.92 16.33 2.39
CA GLY A 141 -22.39 16.32 2.42
C GLY A 141 -23.00 15.84 3.74
N THR A 142 -22.21 15.26 4.65
CA THR A 142 -22.69 14.92 6.02
C THR A 142 -22.59 16.12 6.96
N LYS A 143 -23.33 16.09 8.07
CA LYS A 143 -23.31 17.16 9.08
C LYS A 143 -22.28 16.89 10.15
N ASP A 144 -21.55 17.93 10.58
CA ASP A 144 -20.73 17.88 11.78
C ASP A 144 -21.59 17.93 13.06
N ILE A 145 -20.94 17.91 14.23
CA ILE A 145 -21.60 17.94 15.53
C ILE A 145 -22.39 19.23 15.82
N PHE A 146 -22.25 20.27 14.99
CA PHE A 146 -22.99 21.54 15.07
C PHE A 146 -23.95 21.72 13.88
N GLY A 147 -24.18 20.66 13.10
CA GLY A 147 -25.11 20.68 11.95
C GLY A 147 -24.54 21.30 10.68
N ARG A 148 -23.27 21.70 10.64
CA ARG A 148 -22.63 22.27 9.44
C ARG A 148 -22.30 21.17 8.45
N VAL A 149 -22.60 21.40 7.17
CA VAL A 149 -22.30 20.43 6.11
C VAL A 149 -20.81 20.44 5.81
N LEU A 150 -20.16 19.28 5.91
CA LEU A 150 -18.76 19.09 5.59
C LEU A 150 -18.55 19.16 4.07
N LYS A 151 -17.55 19.93 3.63
CA LYS A 151 -17.27 20.18 2.20
C LYS A 151 -16.08 19.40 1.65
N VAL A 152 -15.06 19.16 2.47
CA VAL A 152 -13.77 18.59 2.03
C VAL A 152 -13.41 17.31 2.78
N SER A 153 -14.00 17.08 3.95
CA SER A 153 -13.58 16.03 4.88
C SER A 153 -13.69 14.64 4.26
N GLN A 154 -12.53 14.01 4.06
CA GLN A 154 -12.39 12.61 3.67
C GLN A 154 -11.28 11.99 4.51
N THR A 155 -11.36 10.70 4.79
CA THR A 155 -10.31 9.95 5.49
C THR A 155 -9.79 8.86 4.58
N ASP A 156 -8.48 8.85 4.35
CA ASP A 156 -7.79 7.71 3.74
C ASP A 156 -7.67 6.59 4.77
N VAL A 157 -8.66 5.69 4.74
CA VAL A 157 -8.77 4.56 5.67
C VAL A 157 -7.68 3.54 5.37
N ALA A 158 -7.36 3.30 4.11
CA ALA A 158 -6.38 2.29 3.72
C ALA A 158 -4.97 2.68 4.16
N ASP A 159 -4.54 3.92 3.91
CA ASP A 159 -3.22 4.41 4.36
C ASP A 159 -3.15 4.51 5.89
N SER A 160 -4.25 4.91 6.56
CA SER A 160 -4.29 4.96 8.02
C SER A 160 -4.05 3.58 8.65
N LEU A 161 -4.68 2.54 8.08
CA LEU A 161 -4.48 1.16 8.52
C LEU A 161 -3.07 0.64 8.16
N ALA A 162 -2.57 1.00 6.97
CA ALA A 162 -1.23 0.66 6.54
C ALA A 162 -0.17 1.25 7.48
N THR A 163 -0.30 2.53 7.84
CA THR A 163 0.60 3.20 8.78
C THR A 163 0.62 2.50 10.13
N ALA A 164 -0.55 2.17 10.69
CA ALA A 164 -0.64 1.46 11.97
C ALA A 164 -0.02 0.05 11.91
N ALA A 165 -0.27 -0.69 10.83
CA ALA A 165 0.29 -2.03 10.66
C ALA A 165 1.81 -1.99 10.48
N VAL A 166 2.33 -1.13 9.60
CA VAL A 166 3.76 -1.02 9.32
C VAL A 166 4.55 -0.63 10.57
N LEU A 167 4.00 0.25 11.43
CA LEU A 167 4.60 0.57 12.73
C LEU A 167 4.85 -0.69 13.59
N GLU A 168 3.87 -1.59 13.67
CA GLU A 168 3.97 -2.84 14.46
C GLU A 168 4.82 -3.93 13.78
N MET A 169 4.82 -3.93 12.44
CA MET A 169 5.59 -4.87 11.62
C MET A 169 7.09 -4.56 11.67
N GLY A 170 7.45 -3.27 11.77
CA GLY A 170 8.82 -2.80 11.76
C GLY A 170 9.42 -2.72 10.35
N GLU A 171 10.50 -1.96 10.24
CA GLU A 171 11.22 -1.68 8.97
C GLU A 171 12.56 -2.42 8.88
N GLY A 172 12.93 -3.17 9.93
CA GLY A 172 14.25 -3.77 10.07
C GLY A 172 14.21 -5.29 9.97
N LYS A 173 14.69 -5.93 11.04
CA LYS A 173 14.88 -7.39 11.12
C LYS A 173 13.84 -8.09 12.00
N GLU A 174 12.71 -7.44 12.27
CA GLU A 174 11.64 -7.94 13.14
C GLU A 174 10.96 -9.18 12.57
N GLN A 175 11.05 -9.40 11.25
CA GLN A 175 10.47 -10.54 10.54
C GLN A 175 8.96 -10.70 10.77
N LYS A 176 8.23 -9.58 10.80
CA LYS A 176 6.76 -9.56 10.94
C LYS A 176 6.08 -9.08 9.64
N PRO A 177 6.13 -9.84 8.53
CA PRO A 177 5.61 -9.39 7.24
C PRO A 177 4.08 -9.47 7.12
N ILE A 178 3.39 -9.92 8.17
CA ILE A 178 1.93 -10.04 8.24
C ILE A 178 1.43 -9.45 9.55
N ALA A 179 0.39 -8.63 9.49
CA ALA A 179 -0.35 -8.14 10.65
C ALA A 179 -1.84 -8.44 10.54
N LEU A 180 -2.54 -8.42 11.66
CA LEU A 180 -3.98 -8.59 11.74
C LEU A 180 -4.59 -7.41 12.48
N ILE A 181 -5.45 -6.65 11.81
CA ILE A 181 -6.22 -5.57 12.43
C ILE A 181 -7.63 -6.09 12.69
N GLN A 182 -8.08 -5.94 13.93
CA GLN A 182 -9.43 -6.30 14.36
C GLN A 182 -10.22 -5.05 14.75
N SER A 183 -11.54 -5.12 14.61
CA SER A 183 -12.44 -4.01 14.98
C SER A 183 -12.12 -2.68 14.30
N ALA A 184 -11.53 -2.73 13.10
CA ALA A 184 -11.29 -1.54 12.31
C ALA A 184 -12.63 -0.94 11.86
N ALA A 185 -12.77 0.38 12.03
CA ALA A 185 -13.93 1.10 11.53
C ALA A 185 -13.84 1.20 10.00
N VAL A 186 -14.21 0.16 9.27
CA VAL A 186 -14.21 0.16 7.80
C VAL A 186 -15.58 -0.16 7.25
N GLU A 187 -15.89 0.40 6.08
CA GLU A 187 -17.04 -0.04 5.31
C GLU A 187 -16.63 -1.23 4.44
N PHE A 188 -17.13 -2.43 4.76
CA PHE A 188 -16.87 -3.62 3.97
C PHE A 188 -17.55 -3.53 2.60
N ALA A 189 -16.81 -3.89 1.55
CA ALA A 189 -17.28 -3.87 0.17
C ALA A 189 -16.78 -5.11 -0.57
N GLU A 190 -17.62 -5.73 -1.41
CA GLU A 190 -17.19 -6.91 -2.18
C GLU A 190 -16.30 -6.55 -3.37
N LYS A 191 -16.50 -5.37 -3.95
CA LYS A 191 -15.64 -4.79 -5.00
C LYS A 191 -15.06 -3.48 -4.49
N VAL A 192 -13.77 -3.27 -4.76
CA VAL A 192 -13.05 -2.03 -4.42
C VAL A 192 -12.89 -1.18 -5.66
N ASN A 193 -12.93 0.14 -5.50
CA ASN A 193 -12.54 1.06 -6.57
C ASN A 193 -11.03 1.32 -6.48
N ARG A 194 -10.25 0.76 -7.42
CA ARG A 194 -8.79 0.91 -7.45
C ARG A 194 -8.29 2.35 -7.63
N HIS A 195 -9.18 3.25 -8.02
CA HIS A 195 -8.86 4.66 -8.29
C HIS A 195 -9.29 5.58 -7.15
N GLU A 196 -9.98 5.10 -6.12
CA GLU A 196 -10.54 5.99 -5.08
C GLU A 196 -9.47 6.66 -4.19
N LEU A 197 -8.27 6.07 -4.10
CA LEU A 197 -7.11 6.68 -3.44
C LEU A 197 -6.21 7.47 -4.41
N LYS A 198 -6.46 7.38 -5.72
CA LYS A 198 -5.62 8.04 -6.72
C LYS A 198 -6.13 9.47 -6.95
N MET A 199 -5.20 10.41 -6.93
CA MET A 199 -5.44 11.80 -7.27
C MET A 199 -4.65 12.14 -8.53
N LYS A 200 -5.24 12.93 -9.43
CA LYS A 200 -4.48 13.50 -10.53
C LYS A 200 -3.49 14.51 -9.99
N ILE A 201 -2.34 14.63 -10.63
CA ILE A 201 -1.30 15.57 -10.22
C ILE A 201 -1.85 17.00 -10.14
N GLU A 202 -2.73 17.37 -11.06
CA GLU A 202 -3.31 18.72 -11.15
C GLU A 202 -4.32 19.02 -10.03
N ASP A 203 -4.91 17.97 -9.44
CA ASP A 203 -5.89 18.08 -8.35
C ASP A 203 -5.21 17.98 -6.96
N ASP A 204 -3.94 17.58 -6.90
CA ASP A 204 -3.20 17.37 -5.66
C ASP A 204 -2.74 18.70 -5.04
N VAL A 205 -2.82 18.82 -3.72
CA VAL A 205 -2.37 20.01 -2.97
C VAL A 205 -0.87 20.30 -3.17
N TYR A 206 -0.08 19.29 -3.49
CA TYR A 206 1.34 19.38 -3.81
C TYR A 206 1.61 19.70 -5.28
N TYR A 207 0.59 19.94 -6.12
CA TYR A 207 0.74 20.31 -7.54
C TYR A 207 1.83 21.36 -7.82
N PRO A 208 1.99 22.45 -7.04
CA PRO A 208 3.07 23.42 -7.28
C PRO A 208 4.49 22.84 -7.25
N LEU A 209 4.68 21.70 -6.55
CA LEU A 209 5.93 20.95 -6.52
C LEU A 209 6.09 20.03 -7.74
N PHE A 210 4.97 19.55 -8.31
CA PHE A 210 4.94 18.66 -9.46
C PHE A 210 5.00 19.37 -10.82
N LYS A 211 5.06 20.71 -10.87
CA LYS A 211 5.11 21.48 -12.13
C LYS A 211 6.22 21.07 -13.12
N HIS A 212 7.28 20.41 -12.64
CA HIS A 212 8.39 19.91 -13.46
C HIS A 212 8.28 18.42 -13.78
N VAL A 213 7.28 17.72 -13.25
CA VAL A 213 6.94 16.36 -13.65
C VAL A 213 6.36 16.45 -15.05
N ARG A 214 7.16 16.08 -16.05
CA ARG A 214 6.68 15.89 -17.42
C ARG A 214 6.37 14.41 -17.58
N GLY A 215 5.18 14.09 -18.09
CA GLY A 215 4.83 12.73 -18.46
C GLY A 215 5.82 12.18 -19.50
N LYS A 216 6.07 10.87 -19.45
CA LYS A 216 6.67 10.14 -20.57
C LYS A 216 5.67 10.00 -21.71
#